data_AF-A0A831TU58-F1
#
_entry.id   AF-A0A831TU58-F1
#
_cell.length_a   1.000
_cell.length_b   1.000
_cell.length_c   1.000
_cell.angle_alpha   90.00
_cell.angle_beta   90.00
_cell.angle_gamma   90.00
#
_symmetry.space_group_name_H-M   'P 1'
#
loop_
_entity.id
_entity.type
_entity.pdbx_description
1 polymer ?
#
loop_
_entity_poly.entity_id
_entity_poly.type
_entity_poly.pdbx_seq_one_letter_code
_entity_poly.pdbx_strand_id
1 'polypeptide(L)'
;MKIGSNWSNLGNNVQKPDSPPNPVVHQKSFGDMLHQQDDKTNQEQLKQLFDKINKQGQHFARSMTVRELRAYKLLVKQFLEETVRRGVVLRDTKGWDRRGRGKRYKLLEEVDAMLLEMAEQLLEHEQGRIQLLDRIGEIRGMLLNVYF
;
A
#
# COMPACT_ATOMS: atom_id res chain seq x y z
N MET A 1 53.80 -25.80 -67.24
CA MET A 1 54.77 -24.74 -66.91
C MET A 1 54.11 -23.79 -65.91
N LYS A 2 54.90 -23.30 -64.95
CA LYS A 2 54.58 -22.45 -63.77
C LYS A 2 53.76 -21.20 -64.18
N ILE A 3 53.03 -20.48 -63.32
CA ILE A 3 53.47 -19.80 -62.08
C ILE A 3 52.21 -19.43 -61.27
N GLY A 4 52.24 -19.71 -59.95
CA GLY A 4 51.27 -19.21 -58.99
C GLY A 4 51.58 -17.76 -58.62
N SER A 5 50.53 -16.95 -58.50
CA SER A 5 50.62 -15.55 -58.07
C SER A 5 49.92 -15.41 -56.72
N ASN A 6 50.68 -15.74 -55.68
CA ASN A 6 50.33 -15.49 -54.29
C ASN A 6 50.62 -14.01 -54.00
N TRP A 7 49.58 -13.18 -53.94
CA TRP A 7 49.70 -11.78 -53.49
C TRP A 7 49.00 -11.67 -52.14
N SER A 8 49.77 -11.95 -51.10
CA SER A 8 49.48 -11.47 -49.75
C SER A 8 49.79 -9.97 -49.72
N ASN A 9 48.77 -9.14 -49.55
CA ASN A 9 48.96 -7.78 -49.05
C ASN A 9 48.40 -7.70 -47.63
N LEU A 10 49.34 -7.59 -46.70
CA LEU A 10 49.15 -7.01 -45.37
C LEU A 10 48.52 -5.62 -45.50
N GLY A 11 47.60 -5.28 -44.61
CA GLY A 11 47.28 -3.88 -44.32
C GLY A 11 45.85 -3.62 -43.86
N ASN A 12 45.70 -3.39 -42.56
CA ASN A 12 44.56 -2.76 -41.89
C ASN A 12 43.25 -3.53 -41.80
N ASN A 13 43.28 -4.58 -40.95
CA ASN A 13 42.12 -4.87 -40.12
C ASN A 13 41.95 -3.71 -39.12
N VAL A 14 41.12 -2.72 -39.46
CA VAL A 14 40.62 -1.77 -38.47
C VAL A 14 39.66 -2.55 -37.58
N GLN A 15 40.20 -3.10 -36.50
CA GLN A 15 39.42 -3.56 -35.36
C GLN A 15 38.57 -2.37 -34.91
N LYS A 16 37.26 -2.43 -35.16
CA LYS A 16 36.32 -1.56 -34.46
C LYS A 16 36.56 -1.81 -32.97
N PRO A 17 36.87 -0.78 -32.16
CA PRO A 17 36.96 -0.98 -30.73
C PRO A 17 35.58 -1.44 -30.24
N ASP A 18 35.58 -2.48 -29.41
CA ASP A 18 34.42 -2.90 -28.63
C ASP A 18 33.96 -1.72 -27.79
N SER A 19 33.01 -0.93 -28.32
CA SER A 19 32.29 0.03 -27.51
C SER A 19 31.64 -0.75 -26.36
N PRO A 20 31.84 -0.35 -25.09
CA PRO A 20 31.09 -0.95 -24.00
C PRO A 20 29.60 -0.81 -24.32
N PRO A 21 28.75 -1.80 -23.99
CA PRO A 21 27.33 -1.69 -24.23
C PRO A 21 26.85 -0.42 -23.53
N ASN A 22 26.35 0.54 -24.32
CA ASN A 22 25.73 1.75 -23.78
C ASN A 22 24.71 1.28 -22.73
N PRO A 23 24.74 1.85 -21.50
CA PRO A 23 23.74 1.49 -20.51
C PRO A 23 22.38 1.80 -21.12
N VAL A 24 21.55 0.76 -21.28
CA VAL A 24 20.17 0.92 -21.71
C VAL A 24 19.47 1.67 -20.59
N VAL A 25 19.43 3.00 -20.71
CA VAL A 25 18.61 3.85 -19.86
C VAL A 25 17.18 3.49 -20.21
N HIS A 26 16.58 2.59 -19.43
CA HIS A 26 15.14 2.35 -19.48
C HIS A 26 14.45 3.65 -19.09
N GLN A 27 14.17 4.50 -20.08
CA GLN A 27 13.26 5.62 -19.93
C GLN A 27 11.89 5.03 -19.57
N LYS A 28 11.38 5.39 -18.40
CA LYS A 28 10.03 5.01 -17.97
C LYS A 28 9.02 5.43 -19.03
N SER A 29 8.12 4.53 -19.40
CA SER A 29 7.03 4.85 -20.32
C SER A 29 6.11 5.90 -19.69
N PHE A 30 5.41 6.69 -20.52
CA PHE A 30 4.35 7.57 -20.04
C PHE A 30 3.32 6.82 -19.20
N GLY A 31 2.98 5.58 -19.59
CA GLY A 31 2.09 4.71 -18.80
C GLY A 31 2.66 4.41 -17.41
N ASP A 32 3.96 4.13 -17.31
CA ASP A 32 4.62 3.87 -16.02
C ASP A 32 4.62 5.11 -15.11
N MET A 33 4.78 6.30 -15.70
CA MET A 33 4.72 7.57 -14.96
C MET A 33 3.30 7.85 -14.45
N LEU A 34 2.28 7.58 -15.26
CA LEU A 34 0.88 7.75 -14.88
C LEU A 34 0.50 6.80 -13.74
N HIS A 35 0.83 5.51 -13.86
CA HIS A 35 0.62 4.54 -12.78
C HIS A 35 1.35 4.92 -11.49
N GLN A 36 2.59 5.40 -11.59
CA GLN A 36 3.33 5.84 -10.41
C GLN A 36 2.69 7.05 -9.73
N GLN A 37 2.10 7.97 -10.50
CA GLN A 37 1.41 9.14 -9.97
C GLN A 37 0.06 8.77 -9.32
N ASP A 38 -0.67 7.84 -9.90
CA ASP A 38 -1.91 7.30 -9.33
C ASP A 38 -1.65 6.59 -8.00
N ASP A 39 -0.61 5.75 -7.92
CA ASP A 39 -0.21 5.07 -6.70
C ASP A 39 0.15 6.06 -5.57
N LYS A 40 0.86 7.15 -5.88
CA LYS A 40 1.19 8.20 -4.90
C LYS A 40 -0.04 8.94 -4.41
N THR A 41 -0.89 9.39 -5.33
CA THR A 41 -2.14 10.10 -5.01
C THR A 41 -3.02 9.24 -4.12
N ASN A 42 -3.11 7.96 -4.47
CA ASN A 42 -3.76 6.98 -3.63
C ASN A 42 -3.10 6.96 -2.25
N GLN A 43 -1.80 6.68 -2.11
CA GLN A 43 -1.16 6.61 -0.79
C GLN A 43 -1.43 7.84 0.09
N GLU A 44 -1.40 9.04 -0.49
CA GLU A 44 -1.74 10.28 0.20
C GLU A 44 -3.19 10.31 0.72
N GLN A 45 -4.16 9.85 -0.06
CA GLN A 45 -5.55 9.77 0.39
C GLN A 45 -5.73 8.80 1.58
N LEU A 46 -5.09 7.64 1.57
CA LEU A 46 -5.14 6.70 2.70
C LEU A 46 -4.49 7.32 3.94
N LYS A 47 -3.37 8.02 3.76
CA LYS A 47 -2.71 8.74 4.86
C LYS A 47 -3.64 9.79 5.47
N GLN A 48 -4.29 10.59 4.64
CA GLN A 48 -5.24 11.60 5.10
C GLN A 48 -6.41 10.97 5.87
N LEU A 49 -6.91 9.83 5.41
CA LEU A 49 -7.99 9.12 6.07
C LEU A 49 -7.56 8.51 7.41
N PHE A 50 -6.35 7.93 7.47
CA PHE A 50 -5.73 7.49 8.72
C PHE A 50 -5.57 8.64 9.72
N ASP A 51 -5.11 9.80 9.26
CA ASP A 51 -4.97 10.99 10.10
C ASP A 51 -6.34 11.48 10.64
N LYS A 52 -7.41 11.39 9.83
CA LYS A 52 -8.78 11.66 10.29
C LYS A 52 -9.24 10.65 11.34
N ILE A 53 -8.97 9.35 11.16
CA ILE A 53 -9.28 8.31 12.15
C ILE A 53 -8.55 8.57 13.47
N ASN A 54 -7.27 8.96 13.42
CA ASN A 54 -6.50 9.29 14.62
C ASN A 54 -7.12 10.45 15.40
N LYS A 55 -7.47 11.54 14.71
CA LYS A 55 -8.11 12.72 15.32
C LYS A 55 -9.48 12.37 15.89
N GLN A 56 -10.29 11.62 15.14
CA GLN A 56 -11.61 11.20 15.60
C GLN A 56 -11.52 10.24 16.78
N GLY A 57 -10.55 9.31 16.80
CA GLY A 57 -10.29 8.42 17.92
C GLY A 57 -9.92 9.18 19.19
N GLN A 58 -9.08 10.23 19.08
CA GLN A 58 -8.78 11.12 20.21
C GLN A 58 -10.00 11.93 20.69
N HIS A 59 -10.90 12.31 19.78
CA HIS A 59 -12.13 13.01 20.14
C HIS A 59 -13.13 12.06 20.82
N PHE A 60 -13.28 10.85 20.30
CA PHE A 60 -14.07 9.78 20.91
C PHE A 60 -13.53 9.41 22.29
N ALA A 61 -12.23 9.20 22.45
CA ALA A 61 -11.58 8.89 23.72
C ALA A 61 -11.86 9.91 24.85
N ARG A 62 -12.06 11.18 24.49
CA ARG A 62 -12.34 12.26 25.46
C ARG A 62 -13.81 12.37 25.83
N SER A 63 -14.71 12.08 24.89
CA SER A 63 -16.14 12.35 25.05
C SER A 63 -16.97 11.09 25.31
N MET A 64 -16.53 9.93 24.83
CA MET A 64 -17.17 8.62 24.95
C MET A 64 -18.68 8.66 24.67
N THR A 65 -19.07 9.31 23.57
CA THR A 65 -20.48 9.37 23.14
C THR A 65 -20.75 8.48 21.94
N VAL A 66 -22.00 8.01 21.82
CA VAL A 66 -22.48 7.22 20.68
C VAL A 66 -22.25 7.96 19.35
N ARG A 67 -22.41 9.29 19.36
CA ARG A 67 -22.19 10.13 18.17
C ARG A 67 -20.75 10.03 17.69
N GLU A 68 -19.79 10.15 18.61
CA GLU A 68 -18.37 10.08 18.26
C GLU A 68 -17.93 8.67 17.88
N LEU A 69 -18.49 7.63 18.52
CA LEU A 69 -18.28 6.23 18.12
C LEU A 69 -18.78 5.98 16.70
N ARG A 70 -19.96 6.48 16.36
CA ARG A 70 -20.53 6.37 15.00
C ARG A 70 -19.63 7.04 13.97
N ALA A 71 -19.15 8.26 14.25
CA ALA A 71 -18.25 8.98 13.36
C ALA A 71 -16.91 8.24 13.20
N TYR A 72 -16.37 7.69 14.29
CA TYR A 72 -15.16 6.86 14.27
C TYR A 72 -15.34 5.61 13.39
N LYS A 73 -16.42 4.85 13.62
CA LYS A 73 -16.78 3.65 12.85
C LYS A 73 -16.89 3.94 11.35
N LEU A 74 -17.50 5.05 10.95
CA LEU A 74 -17.63 5.43 9.54
C LEU A 74 -16.27 5.68 8.88
N LEU A 75 -15.36 6.37 9.56
CA LEU A 75 -14.02 6.64 9.03
C LEU A 75 -13.19 5.34 8.92
N VAL A 76 -13.25 4.47 9.94
CA VAL A 76 -12.56 3.18 9.91
C VAL A 76 -13.08 2.30 8.77
N LYS A 77 -14.41 2.24 8.59
CA LYS A 77 -15.02 1.50 7.46
C LYS A 77 -14.53 2.03 6.11
N GLN A 78 -14.57 3.36 5.93
CA GLN A 78 -14.07 3.99 4.70
C GLN A 78 -12.60 3.63 4.43
N PHE A 79 -11.76 3.57 5.47
CA PHE A 79 -10.34 3.23 5.32
C PHE A 79 -10.12 1.80 4.88
N LEU A 80 -10.88 0.87 5.45
CA LEU A 80 -10.79 -0.53 5.09
C LEU A 80 -11.29 -0.78 3.65
N GLU A 81 -12.38 -0.12 3.25
CA GLU A 81 -12.89 -0.17 1.87
C GLU A 81 -11.84 0.33 0.85
N GLU A 82 -11.23 1.49 1.11
CA GLU A 82 -10.16 2.04 0.27
C GLU A 82 -8.95 1.12 0.18
N THR A 83 -8.59 0.47 1.28
CA THR A 83 -7.48 -0.50 1.29
C THR A 83 -7.82 -1.74 0.46
N VAL A 84 -9.01 -2.32 0.65
CA VAL A 84 -9.43 -3.50 -0.12
C VAL A 84 -9.44 -3.18 -1.61
N ARG A 85 -9.99 -2.04 -2.00
CA ARG A 85 -10.02 -1.57 -3.39
C ARG A 85 -8.62 -1.48 -3.99
N ARG A 86 -7.66 -0.89 -3.29
CA ARG A 86 -6.25 -0.82 -3.76
C ARG A 86 -5.58 -2.19 -3.80
N GLY A 87 -5.87 -3.03 -2.82
CA GLY A 87 -5.38 -4.39 -2.77
C GLY A 87 -5.83 -5.25 -3.95
N VAL A 88 -6.97 -4.91 -4.56
CA VAL A 88 -7.43 -5.48 -5.84
C VAL A 88 -6.65 -4.85 -7.01
N VAL A 89 -6.55 -3.52 -7.09
CA VAL A 89 -5.83 -2.82 -8.19
C VAL A 89 -4.36 -3.24 -8.31
N LEU A 90 -3.62 -3.33 -7.20
CA LEU A 90 -2.20 -3.76 -7.20
C LEU A 90 -1.99 -5.18 -7.73
N ARG A 91 -3.03 -6.03 -7.75
CA ARG A 91 -2.92 -7.39 -8.30
C ARG A 91 -2.87 -7.41 -9.80
N ASP A 92 -3.67 -6.57 -10.46
CA ASP A 92 -3.72 -6.49 -11.92
C ASP A 92 -2.38 -6.01 -12.49
N THR A 93 -1.60 -5.26 -11.70
CA THR A 93 -0.29 -4.72 -12.12
C THR A 93 0.92 -5.57 -11.69
N LYS A 94 0.87 -6.30 -10.56
CA LYS A 94 2.08 -6.92 -9.95
C LYS A 94 1.97 -8.38 -9.46
N GLY A 95 0.87 -9.09 -9.70
CA GLY A 95 0.81 -10.55 -9.44
C GLY A 95 0.92 -10.97 -7.96
N TRP A 96 0.44 -10.16 -7.02
CA TRP A 96 0.54 -10.40 -5.58
C TRP A 96 -0.33 -11.60 -5.09
N ASP A 97 0.31 -12.60 -4.45
CA ASP A 97 -0.19 -13.94 -4.03
C ASP A 97 -1.56 -13.97 -3.29
N ARG A 98 -2.43 -14.95 -3.63
CA ARG A 98 -3.70 -15.34 -2.96
C ARG A 98 -3.65 -15.30 -1.42
N ARG A 99 -2.51 -15.62 -0.79
CA ARG A 99 -2.33 -15.58 0.68
C ARG A 99 -2.54 -14.19 1.32
N GLY A 100 -2.32 -13.10 0.58
CA GLY A 100 -2.53 -11.74 1.07
C GLY A 100 -4.00 -11.28 1.14
N ARG A 101 -4.95 -11.98 0.48
CA ARG A 101 -6.38 -11.67 0.57
C ARG A 101 -6.99 -12.14 1.88
N GLY A 102 -6.71 -13.39 2.27
CA GLY A 102 -7.25 -13.96 3.50
C GLY A 102 -6.89 -13.13 4.74
N LYS A 103 -5.64 -12.64 4.80
CA LYS A 103 -5.19 -11.76 5.90
C LYS A 103 -5.95 -10.43 5.97
N ARG A 104 -6.28 -9.82 4.82
CA ARG A 104 -7.00 -8.52 4.77
C ARG A 104 -8.48 -8.66 5.11
N TYR A 105 -9.14 -9.71 4.61
CA TYR A 105 -10.53 -9.98 5.00
C TYR A 105 -10.65 -10.34 6.48
N LYS A 106 -9.73 -11.17 6.99
CA LYS A 106 -9.67 -11.49 8.42
C LYS A 106 -9.49 -10.23 9.27
N LEU A 107 -8.62 -9.32 8.84
CA LEU A 107 -8.44 -8.05 9.55
C LEU A 107 -9.70 -7.17 9.51
N LEU A 108 -10.39 -7.11 8.37
CA LEU A 108 -11.67 -6.41 8.26
C LEU A 108 -12.70 -6.98 9.25
N GLU A 109 -12.81 -8.30 9.33
CA GLU A 109 -13.69 -8.98 10.28
C GLU A 109 -13.30 -8.69 11.73
N GLU A 110 -12.01 -8.76 12.07
CA GLU A 110 -11.50 -8.45 13.41
C GLU A 110 -11.77 -6.99 13.80
N VAL A 111 -11.59 -6.03 12.88
CA VAL A 111 -11.88 -4.61 13.15
C VAL A 111 -13.38 -4.36 13.31
N ASP A 112 -14.24 -4.99 12.50
CA ASP A 112 -15.70 -4.83 12.65
C ASP A 112 -16.20 -5.42 13.99
N ALA A 113 -15.68 -6.58 14.39
CA ALA A 113 -15.97 -7.17 15.70
C ALA A 113 -15.60 -6.24 16.85
N MET A 114 -14.39 -5.66 16.85
CA MET A 114 -14.00 -4.70 17.88
C MET A 114 -14.89 -3.44 17.90
N LEU A 115 -15.29 -2.93 16.73
CA LEU A 115 -16.19 -1.78 16.65
C LEU A 115 -17.59 -2.08 17.21
N LEU A 116 -18.04 -3.34 17.15
CA LEU A 116 -19.28 -3.79 17.79
C LEU A 116 -19.10 -3.90 19.32
N GLU A 117 -18.02 -4.52 19.79
CA GLU A 117 -17.69 -4.58 21.23
C GLU A 117 -17.62 -3.19 21.87
N MET A 118 -17.04 -2.22 21.16
CA MET A 118 -16.98 -0.83 21.63
C MET A 118 -18.38 -0.21 21.82
N ALA A 119 -19.37 -0.62 21.04
CA ALA A 119 -20.73 -0.11 21.22
C ALA A 119 -21.38 -0.66 22.51
N GLU A 120 -21.09 -1.91 22.85
CA GLU A 120 -21.56 -2.54 24.09
C GLU A 120 -20.87 -1.93 25.32
N GLN A 121 -19.53 -1.78 25.27
CA GLN A 121 -18.73 -1.19 26.35
C GLN A 121 -19.09 0.28 26.66
N LEU A 122 -19.64 1.00 25.68
CA LEU A 122 -20.08 2.38 25.89
C LEU A 122 -21.21 2.50 26.92
N LEU A 123 -21.95 1.41 27.15
CA LEU A 123 -23.06 1.34 28.12
C LEU A 123 -22.56 0.99 29.53
N GLU A 124 -21.30 0.57 29.67
CA GLU A 124 -20.70 0.19 30.95
C GLU A 124 -19.98 1.38 31.62
N HIS A 125 -20.21 1.56 32.93
CA HIS A 125 -19.59 2.64 33.70
C HIS A 125 -18.14 2.29 34.11
N GLU A 126 -17.24 3.29 34.03
CA GLU A 126 -15.81 3.29 34.42
C GLU A 126 -14.91 2.21 33.77
N GLN A 127 -15.19 0.93 33.94
CA GLN A 127 -14.41 -0.18 33.36
C GLN A 127 -14.45 -0.18 31.83
N GLY A 128 -15.65 0.05 31.25
CA GLY A 128 -15.84 0.18 29.80
C GLY A 128 -15.00 1.30 29.20
N ARG A 129 -14.73 2.38 29.97
CA ARG A 129 -13.95 3.51 29.48
C ARG A 129 -12.48 3.17 29.23
N ILE A 130 -11.88 2.35 30.09
CA ILE A 130 -10.48 1.89 29.92
C ILE A 130 -10.42 0.93 28.74
N GLN A 131 -11.34 -0.04 28.68
CA GLN A 131 -11.40 -1.01 27.58
C GLN A 131 -11.59 -0.33 26.22
N LEU A 132 -12.41 0.73 26.15
CA LEU A 132 -12.59 1.53 24.94
C LEU A 132 -11.29 2.20 24.47
N LEU A 133 -10.45 2.68 25.39
CA LEU A 133 -9.16 3.28 25.04
C LEU A 133 -8.21 2.24 24.45
N ASP A 134 -8.18 1.04 25.04
CA ASP A 134 -7.38 -0.08 24.54
C ASP A 134 -7.84 -0.48 23.13
N ARG A 135 -9.15 -0.62 22.93
CA ARG A 135 -9.76 -0.94 21.62
C ARG A 135 -9.44 0.11 20.55
N ILE A 136 -9.45 1.40 20.88
CA ILE A 136 -9.02 2.47 19.96
C ILE A 136 -7.54 2.26 19.57
N GLY A 137 -6.68 1.90 20.53
CA GLY A 137 -5.27 1.62 20.30
C GLY A 137 -5.05 0.42 19.39
N GLU A 138 -5.73 -0.70 19.67
CA GLU A 138 -5.68 -1.93 18.89
C GLU A 138 -6.12 -1.70 17.44
N ILE A 139 -7.28 -1.04 17.24
CA ILE A 139 -7.75 -0.67 15.89
C ILE A 139 -6.68 0.15 15.18
N ARG A 140 -6.12 1.18 15.81
CA ARG A 140 -5.07 2.01 15.18
C ARG A 140 -3.83 1.19 14.79
N GLY A 141 -3.40 0.26 15.64
CA GLY A 141 -2.28 -0.64 15.35
C GLY A 141 -2.58 -1.57 14.17
N MET A 142 -3.79 -2.12 14.11
CA MET A 142 -4.24 -2.96 13.00
C MET A 142 -4.31 -2.20 11.68
N LEU A 143 -4.81 -0.95 11.69
CA LEU A 143 -4.83 -0.11 10.49
C LEU A 143 -3.42 0.30 10.03
N LEU A 144 -2.46 0.47 10.93
CA LEU A 144 -1.06 0.71 10.56
C LEU A 144 -0.46 -0.47 9.79
N ASN A 145 -0.73 -1.70 10.23
CA ASN A 145 -0.25 -2.94 9.57
C ASN A 145 -0.84 -3.14 8.16
N VAL A 146 -1.87 -2.38 7.81
CA VAL A 146 -2.48 -2.38 6.48
C VAL A 146 -1.89 -1.30 5.58
N TYR A 147 -1.47 -0.20 6.20
CA TYR A 147 -0.92 0.96 5.53
C TYR A 147 0.56 0.77 5.14
N PHE A 148 1.32 0.01 5.93
CA PHE A 148 2.74 -0.31 5.73
C PHE A 148 2.95 -1.77 5.32
#